data_AF-A0A973UVN6-F1
#
_entry.id   AF-A0A973UVN6-F1
#
_cell.length_a   1.000
_cell.length_b   1.000
_cell.length_c   1.000
_cell.angle_alpha   90.00
_cell.angle_beta   90.00
_cell.angle_gamma   90.00
#
_symmetry.space_group_name_H-M   'P 1'
#
loop_
_entity.id
_entity.type
_entity.pdbx_description
1 polymer ?
#
loop_
_entity_poly.entity_id
_entity_poly.type
_entity_poly.pdbx_seq_one_letter_code
_entity_poly.pdbx_strand_id
1 'polypeptide(L)'
;MGILGERWSFVVLREVFNGIRRFEDMREHTDIPRQVLTNRLAMLVREGVLRRAPYRAPGERVRHEYRLTEKGLDLYPVLVAVWQWGDRYLADPDGSPVEIAHRDCGAAVGVQLRCAEGHDLESPREAVTRPGRGARRREAAR
;
A
#
# COMPACT_ATOMS: atom_id res chain seq x y z
N MET A 1 11.01 5.76 7.24
CA MET A 1 10.98 4.34 6.79
C MET A 1 10.11 3.41 7.66
N GLY A 2 9.64 3.81 8.85
CA GLY A 2 8.91 2.90 9.76
C GLY A 2 7.47 2.51 9.39
N ILE A 3 6.83 3.22 8.45
CA ILE A 3 5.41 2.96 8.09
C ILE A 3 5.27 1.68 7.24
N LEU A 4 6.15 1.52 6.24
CA LEU A 4 6.13 0.40 5.29
C LEU A 4 7.11 -0.72 5.65
N GLY A 5 7.95 -0.55 6.66
CA GLY A 5 9.01 -1.51 7.01
C GLY A 5 8.52 -2.84 7.56
N GLU A 6 7.20 -3.04 7.71
CA GLU A 6 6.62 -4.24 8.29
C GLU A 6 5.56 -4.86 7.39
N ARG A 7 5.67 -6.18 7.18
CA ARG A 7 4.77 -7.01 6.36
C ARG A 7 3.28 -6.67 6.57
N TRP A 8 2.85 -6.52 7.81
CA TRP A 8 1.44 -6.33 8.13
C TRP A 8 0.88 -4.98 7.71
N SER A 9 1.71 -3.93 7.59
CA SER A 9 1.26 -2.65 7.04
C SER A 9 0.82 -2.80 5.59
N PHE A 10 1.56 -3.59 4.80
CA PHE A 10 1.19 -3.86 3.40
C PHE A 10 -0.11 -4.65 3.28
N VAL A 11 -0.29 -5.67 4.12
CA VAL A 11 -1.54 -6.44 4.11
C VAL A 11 -2.72 -5.55 4.46
N VAL A 12 -2.63 -4.75 5.52
CA VAL A 12 -3.71 -3.82 5.89
C VAL A 12 -4.02 -2.82 4.78
N LEU A 13 -2.98 -2.23 4.16
CA LEU A 13 -3.20 -1.29 3.06
C LEU A 13 -3.86 -1.98 1.87
N ARG A 14 -3.40 -3.17 1.47
CA ARG A 14 -4.01 -3.99 0.41
C ARG A 14 -5.50 -4.18 0.64
N GLU A 15 -5.91 -4.60 1.84
CA GLU A 15 -7.33 -4.78 2.18
C GLU A 15 -8.12 -3.47 2.02
N VAL A 16 -7.61 -2.34 2.54
CA VAL A 16 -8.29 -1.05 2.44
C VAL A 16 -8.43 -0.59 0.98
N PHE A 17 -7.41 -0.80 0.15
CA PHE A 17 -7.46 -0.49 -1.29
C PHE A 17 -8.48 -1.37 -2.02
N ASN A 18 -8.61 -2.65 -1.62
CA ASN A 18 -9.62 -3.58 -2.12
C ASN A 18 -11.03 -3.29 -1.58
N GLY A 19 -11.19 -2.26 -0.75
CA GLY A 19 -12.49 -1.85 -0.20
C GLY A 19 -12.87 -2.51 1.12
N ILE A 20 -12.02 -3.40 1.65
CA ILE A 20 -12.19 -4.02 2.97
C ILE A 20 -11.73 -3.02 4.03
N ARG A 21 -12.69 -2.35 4.65
CA ARG A 21 -12.45 -1.16 5.50
C ARG A 21 -12.87 -1.33 6.95
N ARG A 22 -13.52 -2.44 7.31
CA ARG A 22 -13.93 -2.71 8.69
C ARG A 22 -12.95 -3.66 9.34
N PHE A 23 -12.77 -3.51 10.64
CA PHE A 23 -11.83 -4.33 11.41
C PHE A 23 -12.17 -5.82 11.33
N GLU A 24 -13.44 -6.18 11.45
CA GLU A 24 -13.82 -7.59 11.44
C GLU A 24 -13.64 -8.22 10.06
N ASP A 25 -14.06 -7.52 9.00
CA ASP A 25 -13.82 -7.99 7.62
C ASP A 25 -12.32 -8.26 7.38
N MET A 26 -11.42 -7.36 7.82
CA MET A 26 -9.97 -7.58 7.69
C MET A 26 -9.50 -8.81 8.46
N ARG A 27 -10.09 -9.12 9.61
CA ARG A 27 -9.75 -10.33 10.38
C ARG A 27 -10.24 -11.61 9.73
N GLU A 28 -11.36 -11.55 9.03
CA GLU A 28 -11.92 -12.68 8.30
C GLU A 28 -11.13 -12.96 7.02
N HIS A 29 -10.60 -11.92 6.37
CA HIS A 29 -9.89 -12.03 5.08
C HIS A 29 -8.37 -12.18 5.21
N THR A 30 -7.81 -12.08 6.42
CA THR A 30 -6.35 -12.12 6.63
C THR A 30 -5.95 -12.90 7.87
N ASP A 31 -4.76 -13.50 7.83
CA ASP A 31 -4.17 -14.20 8.98
C ASP A 31 -3.52 -13.24 10.00
N ILE A 32 -3.84 -11.94 9.98
CA ILE A 32 -3.24 -10.98 10.88
C ILE A 32 -3.74 -11.23 12.31
N PRO A 33 -2.85 -11.46 13.30
CA PRO A 33 -3.27 -11.58 14.68
C PRO A 33 -3.99 -10.31 15.15
N ARG A 34 -5.09 -10.47 15.90
CA ARG A 34 -5.98 -9.36 16.33
C ARG A 34 -5.22 -8.17 16.93
N GLN A 35 -4.26 -8.45 17.82
CA GLN A 35 -3.46 -7.41 18.47
C GLN A 35 -2.56 -6.67 17.47
N VAL A 36 -1.98 -7.41 16.52
CA VAL A 36 -1.16 -6.84 15.45
C VAL A 36 -2.00 -5.94 14.56
N LEU A 37 -3.17 -6.40 14.11
CA LEU A 37 -4.08 -5.58 13.30
C LEU A 37 -4.46 -4.28 14.00
N THR A 38 -4.79 -4.38 15.29
CA THR A 38 -5.13 -3.22 16.13
C THR A 38 -3.98 -2.20 16.17
N ASN A 39 -2.75 -2.68 16.45
CA ASN A 39 -1.56 -1.83 16.50
C ASN A 39 -1.25 -1.20 15.13
N ARG A 40 -1.40 -1.94 14.04
CA ARG A 40 -1.16 -1.44 12.68
C ARG A 40 -2.16 -0.37 12.29
N LEU A 41 -3.44 -0.59 12.50
CA LEU A 41 -4.48 0.41 12.20
C LEU A 41 -4.29 1.67 13.04
N ALA A 42 -3.99 1.54 14.34
CA ALA A 42 -3.69 2.68 15.20
C ALA A 42 -2.48 3.47 14.71
N MET A 43 -1.40 2.78 14.31
CA MET A 43 -0.21 3.40 13.73
C MET A 43 -0.55 4.14 12.42
N LEU A 44 -1.21 3.48 11.47
CA LEU A 44 -1.57 4.08 10.18
C LEU A 44 -2.49 5.30 10.34
N VAL A 45 -3.38 5.29 11.33
CA VAL A 45 -4.21 6.45 11.68
C VAL A 45 -3.37 7.57 12.28
N ARG A 46 -2.50 7.26 13.24
CA ARG A 46 -1.61 8.25 13.88
C ARG A 46 -0.67 8.91 12.86
N GLU A 47 -0.18 8.16 11.90
CA GLU A 47 0.67 8.65 10.81
C GLU A 47 -0.12 9.36 9.70
N GLY A 48 -1.45 9.45 9.82
CA GLY A 48 -2.30 10.14 8.85
C GLY A 48 -2.39 9.43 7.50
N VAL A 49 -2.10 8.14 7.43
CA VAL A 49 -2.28 7.29 6.23
C VAL A 49 -3.73 6.82 6.12
N LEU A 50 -4.34 6.51 7.27
CA LEU A 50 -5.75 6.17 7.39
C LEU A 50 -6.46 7.20 8.28
N ARG A 51 -7.78 7.26 8.15
CA ARG A 51 -8.67 7.95 9.09
C ARG A 51 -9.81 7.03 9.49
N ARG A 52 -10.29 7.17 10.73
CA ARG A 52 -11.52 6.52 11.18
C ARG A 52 -12.71 7.35 10.71
N ALA A 53 -13.66 6.71 10.05
CA ALA A 53 -14.91 7.33 9.62
C ALA A 53 -16.10 6.58 10.22
N PRO A 54 -17.18 7.28 10.62
CA PRO A 54 -18.42 6.60 10.96
C PRO A 54 -19.00 5.92 9.71
N TYR A 55 -19.47 4.69 9.90
CA TYR A 55 -20.11 3.87 8.88
C TYR A 55 -21.44 3.35 9.44
N ARG A 56 -22.51 3.45 8.66
CA ARG A 56 -23.83 2.96 9.05
C ARG A 56 -24.47 2.21 7.89
N ALA A 57 -24.61 0.91 8.04
CA ALA A 57 -25.48 0.13 7.15
C ALA A 57 -26.96 0.47 7.46
N PRO A 58 -27.87 0.42 6.46
CA PRO A 58 -29.29 0.64 6.69
C PRO A 58 -29.83 -0.23 7.83
N GLY A 59 -30.50 0.38 8.81
CA GLY A 59 -31.05 -0.34 9.98
C GLY A 59 -30.07 -0.70 11.10
N GLU A 60 -28.76 -0.43 10.96
CA GLU A 60 -27.76 -0.79 11.97
C GLU A 60 -27.27 0.37 12.85
N ARG A 61 -26.65 0.01 13.98
CA ARG A 61 -25.88 0.95 14.82
C ARG A 61 -24.69 1.52 14.06
N VAL A 62 -24.29 2.76 14.38
CA VAL A 62 -23.07 3.37 13.82
C VAL A 62 -21.86 2.54 14.22
N ARG A 63 -21.10 2.09 13.22
CA ARG A 63 -19.79 1.45 13.38
C ARG A 63 -18.71 2.40 12.85
N HIS A 64 -17.45 2.00 12.95
CA HIS A 64 -16.34 2.72 12.32
C HIS A 64 -15.70 1.86 11.24
N GLU A 65 -15.26 2.54 10.20
CA GLU A 65 -14.41 1.99 9.14
C GLU A 65 -13.13 2.82 9.01
N TYR A 66 -12.15 2.26 8.32
CA TYR A 66 -10.88 2.91 8.02
C TYR A 66 -10.85 3.32 6.56
N ARG A 67 -10.63 4.61 6.30
CA ARG A 67 -10.52 5.17 4.95
C ARG A 67 -9.14 5.73 4.72
N LEU A 68 -8.66 5.61 3.48
CA LEU A 68 -7.42 6.27 3.05
C LEU A 68 -7.57 7.79 3.16
N THR A 69 -6.50 8.44 3.57
CA THR A 69 -6.28 9.87 3.37
C THR A 69 -5.60 10.08 2.01
N GLU A 70 -5.36 11.33 1.62
CA GLU A 70 -4.53 11.66 0.47
C GLU A 70 -3.13 11.02 0.57
N LYS A 71 -2.46 11.20 1.73
CA LYS A 71 -1.18 10.53 2.04
C LYS A 71 -1.24 9.01 1.90
N GLY A 72 -2.38 8.39 2.19
CA GLY A 72 -2.57 6.96 2.02
C GLY A 72 -2.80 6.54 0.58
N LEU A 73 -3.54 7.33 -0.20
CA LEU A 73 -3.78 7.09 -1.62
C LEU A 73 -2.47 7.14 -2.42
N ASP A 74 -1.55 8.03 -2.06
CA ASP A 74 -0.22 8.15 -2.68
C ASP A 74 0.65 6.88 -2.55
N LEU A 75 0.27 5.93 -1.68
CA LEU A 75 0.95 4.64 -1.54
C LEU A 75 0.50 3.61 -2.59
N TYR A 76 -0.53 3.90 -3.38
CA TYR A 76 -1.06 2.96 -4.38
C TYR A 76 0.01 2.48 -5.38
N PRO A 77 0.88 3.34 -5.97
CA PRO A 77 1.94 2.88 -6.87
C PRO A 77 2.92 1.90 -6.20
N VAL A 78 3.20 2.08 -4.90
CA VAL A 78 4.07 1.16 -4.15
C VAL A 78 3.42 -0.23 -4.06
N LEU A 79 2.11 -0.29 -3.80
CA LEU A 79 1.39 -1.56 -3.75
C LEU A 79 1.33 -2.25 -5.10
N VAL A 80 1.05 -1.50 -6.18
CA VAL A 80 1.05 -2.04 -7.55
C VAL A 80 2.44 -2.60 -7.90
N ALA A 81 3.51 -1.89 -7.55
CA ALA A 81 4.87 -2.37 -7.80
C ALA A 81 5.21 -3.67 -7.04
N VAL A 82 4.80 -3.79 -5.77
CA VAL A 82 4.97 -5.02 -4.98
C VAL A 82 4.12 -6.16 -5.54
N TRP A 83 2.88 -5.88 -5.94
CA TRP A 83 2.00 -6.85 -6.57
C TRP A 83 2.58 -7.35 -7.90
N GLN A 84 2.99 -6.45 -8.80
CA GLN A 84 3.57 -6.78 -10.09
C GLN A 84 4.86 -7.62 -9.96
N TRP A 85 5.67 -7.36 -8.92
CA TRP A 85 6.81 -8.21 -8.59
C TRP A 85 6.35 -9.60 -8.12
N GLY A 86 5.38 -9.67 -7.21
CA GLY A 86 4.84 -10.94 -6.72
C GLY A 86 4.20 -11.77 -7.84
N ASP A 87 3.43 -11.14 -8.71
CA ASP A 87 2.82 -11.75 -9.88
C ASP A 87 3.87 -12.42 -10.79
N ARG A 88 4.98 -11.71 -11.05
CA ARG A 88 6.05 -12.22 -11.91
C ARG A 88 6.81 -13.41 -11.32
N TYR A 89 7.00 -13.46 -10.00
CA TYR A 89 7.96 -14.38 -9.36
C TYR A 89 7.34 -15.39 -8.40
N LEU A 90 6.11 -15.15 -7.94
CA LEU A 90 5.42 -15.94 -6.92
C LEU A 90 4.05 -16.44 -7.36
N ALA A 91 3.57 -16.09 -8.56
CA ALA A 91 2.33 -16.65 -9.08
C ALA A 91 2.46 -18.16 -9.29
N ASP A 92 1.41 -18.88 -8.91
CA ASP A 92 1.27 -20.30 -9.19
C ASP A 92 1.07 -20.54 -10.70
N PRO A 93 1.22 -21.79 -11.19
CA PRO A 93 0.97 -22.12 -12.60
C PRO A 93 -0.42 -21.72 -13.09
N ASP A 94 -1.40 -21.66 -12.18
CA ASP A 94 -2.78 -21.24 -12.44
C ASP A 94 -2.94 -19.71 -12.55
N GLY A 95 -1.87 -18.94 -12.33
CA GLY A 95 -1.83 -17.48 -12.47
C GLY A 95 -1.97 -16.70 -11.17
N SER A 96 -2.06 -15.38 -11.29
CA SER A 96 -2.23 -14.48 -10.14
C SER A 96 -3.58 -14.66 -9.47
N PRO A 97 -3.66 -14.70 -8.13
CA PRO A 97 -4.95 -14.70 -7.44
C PRO A 97 -5.68 -13.34 -7.50
N VAL A 98 -5.00 -12.27 -7.94
CA VAL A 98 -5.56 -10.91 -8.05
C VAL A 98 -5.03 -10.26 -9.31
N GLU A 99 -5.90 -9.71 -10.14
CA GLU A 99 -5.55 -8.87 -11.28
C GLU A 99 -5.93 -7.41 -11.02
N ILE A 100 -5.03 -6.48 -11.35
CA ILE A 100 -5.32 -5.05 -11.31
C ILE A 100 -5.59 -4.58 -12.73
N ALA A 101 -6.84 -4.15 -12.99
CA ALA A 101 -7.28 -3.71 -14.30
C ALA A 101 -7.79 -2.27 -14.28
N HIS A 102 -7.62 -1.57 -15.39
CA HIS A 102 -8.18 -0.24 -15.60
C HIS A 102 -9.70 -0.34 -15.65
N ARG A 103 -10.38 0.46 -14.81
CA ARG A 103 -11.84 0.38 -14.63
C ARG A 103 -12.62 0.49 -15.93
N ASP A 104 -12.17 1.34 -16.86
CA ASP A 104 -12.97 1.68 -18.03
C ASP A 104 -12.68 0.79 -19.25
N CYS A 105 -11.51 0.17 -19.33
CA CYS A 105 -11.11 -0.66 -20.49
C CYS A 105 -10.67 -2.08 -20.16
N GLY A 106 -10.52 -2.44 -18.87
CA GLY A 106 -10.09 -3.76 -18.44
C GLY A 106 -8.61 -4.09 -18.68
N ALA A 107 -7.83 -3.18 -19.29
CA ALA A 107 -6.41 -3.40 -19.52
C ALA A 107 -5.63 -3.50 -18.19
N ALA A 108 -4.61 -4.36 -18.14
CA ALA A 108 -3.78 -4.54 -16.96
C ALA A 108 -3.09 -3.23 -16.53
N VAL A 109 -3.08 -2.97 -15.22
CA VAL A 109 -2.42 -1.83 -14.60
C VAL A 109 -1.05 -2.26 -14.09
N GLY A 110 -0.02 -1.49 -14.44
CA GLY A 110 1.34 -1.69 -13.94
C GLY A 110 2.00 -0.38 -13.54
N VAL A 111 3.17 -0.48 -12.92
CA VAL A 111 4.03 0.67 -12.60
C VAL A 111 5.17 0.78 -13.60
N GLN A 112 5.41 2.00 -14.07
CA GLN A 112 6.55 2.39 -14.89
C GLN A 112 7.27 3.56 -14.22
N LEU A 113 8.60 3.50 -14.15
CA LEU A 113 9.40 4.65 -13.71
C LEU A 113 9.59 5.59 -14.91
N ARG A 114 9.38 6.88 -14.68
CA ARG A 114 9.49 7.92 -15.70
C ARG A 114 10.23 9.13 -15.16
N CYS A 115 11.13 9.72 -15.93
CA CYS A 115 11.81 10.97 -15.54
C CYS A 115 10.93 12.20 -15.83
N ALA A 116 11.33 13.37 -15.32
CA ALA A 116 10.56 14.60 -15.49
C ALA A 116 10.37 15.04 -16.95
N GLU A 117 11.28 14.62 -17.84
CA GLU A 117 11.22 14.89 -19.29
C GLU A 117 10.37 13.85 -20.06
N GLY A 118 9.77 12.88 -19.36
CA GLY A 118 8.86 11.90 -19.97
C GLY A 118 9.51 10.62 -20.49
N HIS A 119 10.81 10.43 -20.32
CA HIS A 119 11.47 9.15 -20.67
C HIS A 119 11.09 8.05 -19.68
N ASP A 120 10.75 6.87 -20.18
CA ASP A 120 10.54 5.68 -19.38
C ASP A 120 11.88 5.00 -19.06
N LEU A 121 12.02 4.55 -17.81
CA LEU A 121 13.22 3.86 -17.33
C LEU A 121 12.95 2.36 -17.20
N GLU A 122 13.68 1.55 -17.96
CA GLU A 122 13.61 0.08 -17.90
C GLU A 122 14.61 -0.50 -16.90
N SER A 123 15.66 0.25 -16.56
CA SER A 123 16.75 -0.21 -15.71
C SER A 123 17.10 0.78 -14.61
N PRO A 124 17.41 0.32 -13.38
CA PRO A 124 17.98 1.18 -12.35
C PRO A 124 19.27 1.92 -12.77
N ARG A 125 19.99 1.41 -13.79
CA ARG A 125 21.22 2.03 -14.31
C ARG A 125 20.98 3.33 -15.07
N GLU A 126 19.75 3.58 -15.51
CA GLU A 126 19.36 4.81 -16.21
C GLU A 126 19.09 5.97 -15.23
N ALA A 127 18.98 5.68 -13.94
CA ALA A 127 18.86 6.66 -12.87
C ALA A 127 20.18 6.87 -12.12
N VAL A 128 20.44 8.11 -11.71
CA VAL A 128 21.58 8.45 -10.84
C VAL A 128 21.07 8.96 -9.50
N THR A 129 21.36 8.24 -8.43
CA THR A 129 21.07 8.66 -7.06
C THR A 129 22.06 9.75 -6.64
N ARG A 130 21.54 10.93 -6.28
CA ARG A 130 22.34 12.05 -5.76
C ARG A 130 21.83 12.46 -4.37
N PRO A 131 22.71 12.86 -3.44
CA PRO A 131 22.28 13.43 -2.17
C PRO A 131 21.36 14.64 -2.39
N GLY A 132 20.16 14.59 -1.81
CA GLY A 132 19.23 15.72 -1.80
C GLY A 132 19.62 16.79 -0.78
N ARG A 133 18.92 17.92 -0.78
CA ARG A 133 19.16 19.07 0.13
C ARG A 133 19.15 18.70 1.62
N GLY A 134 18.41 17.65 1.99
CA GLY A 134 18.32 17.15 3.37
C GLY A 134 19.30 16.03 3.73
N ALA A 135 20.22 15.65 2.83
CA ALA A 135 21.15 14.55 3.08
C ALA A 135 22.16 14.93 4.17
N ARG A 136 21.99 14.39 5.37
CA ARG A 136 22.98 14.45 6.44
C ARG A 136 24.02 13.37 6.17
N ARG A 137 25.30 13.74 6.02
CA ARG A 137 26.38 12.74 6.13
C ARG A 137 26.26 12.11 7.51
N ARG A 138 26.22 10.78 7.59
CA ARG A 138 26.45 10.10 8.86
C ARG A 138 27.88 10.46 9.27
N GLU A 139 28.04 11.16 10.38
CA GLU A 139 29.35 11.29 11.02
C GLU A 139 29.83 9.88 11.36
N ALA A 140 31.03 9.52 10.90
CA ALA A 140 31.63 8.25 11.24
C ALA A 140 31.77 8.20 12.77
N ALA A 141 31.26 7.13 13.39
CA ALA A 141 31.47 6.88 14.81
C ALA A 141 32.99 6.89 15.07
N ARG A 142 33.44 7.77 15.96
CA ARG A 142 34.80 7.78 16.49
C ARG A 142 34.99 6.65 17.49
#